data_AF-Q7V8N8-F1
#
_entry.id   AF-Q7V8N8-F1
#
_cell.length_a   1.000
_cell.length_b   1.000
_cell.length_c   1.000
_cell.angle_alpha   90.00
_cell.angle_beta   90.00
_cell.angle_gamma   90.00
#
_symmetry.space_group_name_H-M   'P 1'
#
loop_
_entity.id
_entity.type
_entity.pdbx_description
1 polymer ?
#
loop_
_entity_poly.entity_id
_entity_poly.type
_entity_poly.pdbx_seq_one_letter_code
_entity_poly.pdbx_strand_id
1 'polypeptide(L)'
;MRFLPALLPLACLLQLPKVIGQDLQCPGQNTLEMRYCASLDLEDSNKNLRSQLPAGTFERWQQTTKEVCAKAYAPYKKGTIYPQVIIRCDDNLNRALLKELKGLGEN
;
A
#
# COMPACT_ATOMS: atom_id res chain seq x y z
N MET A 1 38.54 52.59 9.13
CA MET A 1 37.96 51.43 8.43
C MET A 1 37.80 50.28 9.42
N ARG A 2 36.58 49.92 9.80
CA ARG A 2 36.27 48.72 10.61
C ARG A 2 35.07 48.03 9.98
N PHE A 3 35.30 46.84 9.47
CA PHE A 3 34.30 45.96 8.84
C PHE A 3 33.37 45.40 9.92
N LEU A 4 32.06 45.62 9.76
CA LEU A 4 31.00 44.89 10.47
C LEU A 4 30.41 43.88 9.49
N PRO A 5 30.47 42.56 9.76
CA PRO A 5 29.79 41.59 8.91
C PRO A 5 28.31 41.56 9.34
N ALA A 6 27.47 42.27 8.59
CA ALA A 6 26.03 42.04 8.64
C ALA A 6 25.70 40.78 7.83
N LEU A 7 25.81 39.61 8.46
CA LEU A 7 25.41 38.33 7.89
C LEU A 7 24.43 37.65 8.84
N LEU A 8 23.16 37.99 8.74
CA LEU A 8 22.02 37.15 9.17
C LEU A 8 20.73 37.74 8.58
N PRO A 9 20.30 37.23 7.42
CA PRO A 9 18.97 36.65 7.39
C PRO A 9 18.96 35.35 6.58
N LEU A 10 19.94 34.46 6.76
CA LEU A 10 19.96 33.14 6.10
C LEU A 10 19.49 32.00 7.03
N ALA A 11 18.83 32.33 8.15
CA ALA A 11 18.26 31.33 9.06
C ALA A 11 16.79 31.01 8.77
N CYS A 12 16.10 31.78 7.91
CA CYS A 12 14.67 31.62 7.68
C CYS A 12 14.30 30.60 6.58
N LEU A 13 15.25 30.16 5.76
CA LEU A 13 14.98 29.25 4.62
C LEU A 13 15.09 27.76 4.95
N LEU A 14 15.39 27.39 6.20
CA LEU A 14 15.53 25.99 6.63
C LEU A 14 14.28 25.40 7.28
N GLN A 15 13.15 26.11 7.30
CA GLN A 15 11.89 25.48 7.65
C GLN A 15 11.35 24.73 6.43
N LEU A 16 11.93 23.55 6.16
CA LEU A 16 11.21 22.56 5.36
C LEU A 16 9.84 22.37 6.03
N PRO A 17 8.73 22.49 5.29
CA PRO A 17 7.44 22.11 5.84
C PRO A 17 7.59 20.66 6.29
N LYS A 18 7.43 20.46 7.60
CA LYS A 18 7.30 19.14 8.18
C LYS A 18 6.03 18.57 7.56
N VAL A 19 6.16 17.77 6.51
CA VAL A 19 5.08 16.89 6.03
C VAL A 19 4.93 15.83 7.10
N ILE A 20 4.28 16.22 8.20
CA ILE A 20 3.75 15.31 9.19
C ILE A 20 2.76 14.48 8.39
N GLY A 21 3.04 13.18 8.27
CA GLY A 21 2.14 12.25 7.60
C GLY A 21 0.76 12.42 8.20
N GLN A 22 -0.11 13.11 7.47
CA GLN A 22 -1.51 13.21 7.84
C GLN A 22 -2.04 11.79 7.75
N ASP A 23 -2.79 11.36 8.76
CA ASP A 23 -3.62 10.15 8.65
C ASP A 23 -4.33 10.22 7.31
N LEU A 24 -3.87 9.40 6.38
CA LEU A 24 -4.25 9.56 4.99
C LEU A 24 -5.69 9.08 4.89
N GLN A 25 -6.61 10.04 4.88
CA GLN A 25 -7.98 9.74 4.56
C GLN A 25 -7.99 9.17 3.14
N CYS A 26 -8.73 8.08 2.95
CA CYS A 26 -8.97 7.43 1.67
C CYS A 26 -10.41 7.71 1.19
N PRO A 27 -10.84 8.97 1.00
CA PRO A 27 -12.19 9.28 0.53
C PRO A 27 -12.50 8.76 -0.88
N GLY A 28 -11.50 8.33 -1.66
CA GLY A 28 -11.66 7.71 -2.97
C GLY A 28 -12.07 8.69 -4.07
N GLN A 29 -11.66 9.96 -3.99
CA GLN A 29 -12.17 11.01 -4.88
C GLN A 29 -11.56 10.95 -6.29
N ASN A 30 -10.40 10.31 -6.44
CA ASN A 30 -9.75 10.16 -7.74
C ASN A 30 -9.02 8.82 -7.88
N THR A 31 -8.69 8.47 -9.12
CA THR A 31 -8.07 7.20 -9.50
C THR A 31 -6.68 6.99 -8.88
N LEU A 32 -5.92 8.05 -8.63
CA LEU A 32 -4.60 7.92 -7.99
C LEU A 32 -4.76 7.55 -6.52
N GLU A 33 -5.64 8.26 -5.84
CA GLU A 33 -5.95 8.06 -4.43
C GLU A 33 -6.55 6.66 -4.19
N MET A 34 -7.55 6.27 -4.99
CA MET A 34 -8.13 4.93 -4.92
C MET A 34 -7.08 3.81 -5.10
N ARG A 35 -6.10 4.02 -5.99
CA ARG A 35 -5.00 3.06 -6.19
C ARG A 35 -4.08 3.01 -4.98
N TYR A 36 -3.71 4.17 -4.44
CA TYR A 36 -2.84 4.26 -3.29
C TYR A 36 -3.48 3.60 -2.06
N CYS A 37 -4.76 3.88 -1.81
CA CYS A 37 -5.49 3.26 -0.70
C CYS A 37 -5.59 1.74 -0.85
N ALA A 38 -5.91 1.24 -2.05
CA ALA A 38 -5.88 -0.19 -2.30
C ALA A 38 -4.50 -0.81 -2.02
N SER A 39 -3.40 -0.08 -2.27
CA SER A 39 -2.06 -0.57 -1.97
C SER A 39 -1.76 -0.65 -0.47
N LEU A 40 -2.30 0.29 0.32
CA LEU A 40 -2.21 0.25 1.78
C LEU A 40 -3.00 -0.94 2.35
N ASP A 41 -4.21 -1.18 1.83
CA ASP A 41 -5.03 -2.35 2.22
C ASP A 41 -4.30 -3.67 1.94
N LEU A 42 -3.70 -3.79 0.76
CA LEU A 42 -2.92 -4.95 0.36
C LEU A 42 -1.66 -5.12 1.24
N GLU A 43 -1.00 -4.03 1.63
CA GLU A 43 0.15 -4.10 2.55
C GLU A 43 -0.27 -4.63 3.92
N ASP A 44 -1.37 -4.14 4.47
CA ASP A 44 -1.94 -4.61 5.73
C ASP A 44 -2.28 -6.11 5.66
N SER A 45 -3.03 -6.55 4.65
CA SER A 45 -3.39 -7.96 4.53
C SER A 45 -2.19 -8.86 4.28
N ASN A 46 -1.18 -8.40 3.53
CA ASN A 46 0.08 -9.13 3.38
C ASN A 46 0.83 -9.26 4.71
N LYS A 47 0.92 -8.20 5.50
CA LYS A 47 1.58 -8.23 6.81
C LYS A 47 0.89 -9.23 7.75
N ASN A 48 -0.44 -9.21 7.78
CA ASN A 48 -1.25 -10.11 8.59
C ASN A 48 -1.14 -11.56 8.14
N LEU A 49 -1.03 -11.81 6.82
CA LEU A 49 -0.88 -13.16 6.30
C LEU A 49 0.54 -13.69 6.51
N ARG A 50 1.55 -12.84 6.36
CA ARG A 50 2.97 -13.18 6.59
C ARG A 50 3.21 -13.62 8.03
N SER A 51 2.50 -13.07 9.01
CA SER A 51 2.65 -13.49 10.41
C SER A 51 2.01 -14.86 10.72
N GLN A 52 1.15 -15.38 9.84
CA GLN A 52 0.44 -16.65 10.05
C GLN A 52 0.98 -17.80 9.19
N LEU A 53 1.70 -17.50 8.11
CA LEU A 53 2.20 -18.50 7.18
C LEU A 53 3.72 -18.69 7.28
N PRO A 54 4.23 -19.92 7.08
CA PRO A 54 5.64 -20.13 6.80
C PRO A 54 6.09 -19.32 5.57
N ALA A 55 7.32 -18.79 5.59
CA ALA A 55 7.81 -17.87 4.55
C ALA A 55 7.66 -18.43 3.12
N GLY A 56 8.03 -19.70 2.88
CA GLY A 56 7.89 -20.32 1.57
C GLY A 56 6.43 -20.52 1.12
N THR A 57 5.51 -20.73 2.05
CA THR A 57 4.07 -20.80 1.76
C THR A 57 3.53 -19.42 1.41
N PHE A 58 3.93 -18.38 2.16
CA PHE A 58 3.55 -17.00 1.87
C PHE A 58 4.04 -16.54 0.48
N GLU A 59 5.29 -16.83 0.12
CA GLU A 59 5.84 -16.49 -1.20
C GLU A 59 5.08 -17.19 -2.33
N ARG A 60 4.82 -18.49 -2.18
CA ARG A 60 4.04 -19.26 -3.16
C ARG A 60 2.61 -18.74 -3.28
N TRP A 61 1.99 -18.38 -2.16
CA TRP A 61 0.68 -17.77 -2.13
C TRP A 61 0.67 -16.47 -2.92
N GLN A 62 1.58 -15.53 -2.63
CA GLN A 62 1.67 -14.25 -3.35
C GLN A 62 1.89 -14.44 -4.86
N GLN A 63 2.70 -15.41 -5.27
CA GLN A 63 2.91 -15.69 -6.69
C GLN A 63 1.62 -16.21 -7.34
N THR A 64 0.94 -17.13 -6.66
CA THR A 64 -0.31 -17.74 -7.14
C THR A 64 -1.43 -16.70 -7.27
N THR A 65 -1.63 -15.85 -6.26
CA THR A 65 -2.68 -14.83 -6.30
C THR A 65 -2.44 -13.82 -7.41
N LYS A 66 -1.19 -13.37 -7.61
CA LYS A 66 -0.82 -12.46 -8.71
C LYS A 66 -1.19 -13.05 -10.07
N GLU A 67 -0.89 -14.32 -10.31
CA GLU A 67 -1.23 -15.00 -11.56
C GLU A 67 -2.75 -15.14 -11.76
N VAL A 68 -3.46 -15.56 -10.71
CA VAL A 68 -4.92 -15.70 -10.73
C VAL A 68 -5.58 -14.35 -11.00
N CYS A 69 -5.18 -13.29 -10.30
CA CYS A 69 -5.73 -11.95 -10.46
C CYS A 69 -5.41 -11.37 -11.84
N ALA A 70 -4.18 -11.52 -12.33
CA ALA A 70 -3.80 -11.08 -13.67
C ALA A 70 -4.64 -11.76 -14.76
N LYS A 71 -4.93 -13.06 -14.59
CA LYS A 71 -5.78 -13.81 -15.51
C LYS A 71 -7.25 -13.38 -15.42
N ALA A 72 -7.78 -13.24 -14.21
CA ALA A 72 -9.17 -12.85 -13.97
C ALA A 72 -9.50 -11.47 -14.54
N TYR A 73 -8.59 -10.50 -14.39
CA TYR A 73 -8.79 -9.12 -14.83
C TYR A 73 -8.10 -8.78 -16.16
N ALA A 74 -7.64 -9.78 -16.92
CA ALA A 74 -7.05 -9.60 -18.25
C ALA A 74 -7.90 -8.72 -19.20
N PRO A 75 -9.25 -8.78 -19.22
CA PRO A 75 -10.08 -7.90 -20.05
C PRO A 75 -9.86 -6.40 -19.77
N TYR A 76 -9.47 -6.04 -18.55
CA TYR A 76 -9.28 -4.65 -18.14
C TYR A 76 -7.89 -4.12 -18.42
N LYS A 77 -6.94 -4.94 -18.91
CA LYS A 77 -5.50 -4.61 -19.00
C LYS A 77 -5.16 -3.29 -19.71
N LYS A 78 -6.02 -2.82 -20.62
CA LYS A 78 -5.84 -1.55 -21.35
C LYS A 78 -6.44 -0.34 -20.62
N GLY A 79 -7.25 -0.55 -19.59
CA GLY A 79 -7.92 0.50 -18.83
C GLY A 79 -7.10 1.01 -17.66
N THR A 80 -7.30 2.28 -17.30
CA THR A 80 -6.65 2.94 -16.14
C THR A 80 -7.05 2.32 -14.80
N ILE A 81 -8.17 1.60 -14.78
CA ILE A 81 -8.67 0.84 -13.63
C ILE A 81 -7.86 -0.43 -13.33
N TYR A 82 -7.15 -0.99 -14.33
CA TYR A 82 -6.49 -2.29 -14.20
C TYR A 82 -5.60 -2.45 -12.96
N PRO A 83 -4.72 -1.49 -12.64
CA PRO A 83 -3.86 -1.66 -11.47
C PRO A 83 -4.65 -1.67 -10.16
N GLN A 84 -5.78 -0.95 -10.09
CA GLN A 84 -6.61 -0.94 -8.88
C GLN A 84 -7.31 -2.29 -8.67
N VAL A 85 -7.86 -2.88 -9.72
CA VAL A 85 -8.59 -4.16 -9.61
C VAL A 85 -7.66 -5.33 -9.32
N ILE A 86 -6.43 -5.31 -9.85
CA ILE A 86 -5.42 -6.32 -9.52
C ILE A 86 -5.02 -6.23 -8.04
N ILE A 87 -4.70 -5.02 -7.55
CA ILE A 87 -4.32 -4.82 -6.15
C ILE A 87 -5.47 -5.25 -5.21
N ARG A 88 -6.71 -4.85 -5.51
CA ARG A 88 -7.89 -5.26 -4.73
C ARG A 88 -8.14 -6.77 -4.78
N CYS A 89 -7.86 -7.42 -5.91
CA CYS A 89 -7.99 -8.86 -6.03
C CYS A 89 -7.01 -9.59 -5.10
N ASP A 90 -5.73 -9.19 -5.10
CA ASP A 90 -4.72 -9.75 -4.20
C ASP A 90 -5.13 -9.56 -2.72
N ASP A 91 -5.59 -8.35 -2.36
CA ASP A 91 -6.04 -8.05 -0.98
C ASP A 91 -7.24 -8.91 -0.56
N ASN A 92 -8.25 -9.02 -1.44
CA ASN A 92 -9.42 -9.85 -1.17
C ASN A 92 -9.07 -11.32 -0.97
N LEU A 93 -8.14 -11.86 -1.76
CA LEU A 93 -7.67 -13.23 -1.59
C LEU A 93 -6.92 -13.41 -0.28
N ASN A 94 -6.05 -12.46 0.10
CA ASN A 94 -5.39 -12.48 1.41
C ASN A 94 -6.41 -12.48 2.56
N ARG A 95 -7.41 -11.59 2.51
CA ARG A 95 -8.46 -11.51 3.53
C ARG A 95 -9.32 -12.77 3.59
N ALA A 96 -9.61 -13.38 2.44
CA ALA A 96 -10.30 -14.67 2.38
C ALA A 96 -9.48 -15.76 3.08
N LEU A 97 -8.20 -15.90 2.76
CA LEU A 97 -7.34 -16.90 3.41
C LEU A 97 -7.20 -16.64 4.92
N LEU A 98 -7.03 -15.38 5.33
CA LEU A 98 -6.99 -15.00 6.74
C LEU A 98 -8.26 -15.43 7.50
N LYS A 99 -9.44 -15.36 6.84
CA LYS A 99 -10.70 -15.81 7.43
C LYS A 99 -10.73 -17.33 7.58
N GLU A 100 -10.27 -18.06 6.57
CA GLU A 100 -10.18 -19.54 6.64
C GLU A 100 -9.20 -19.98 7.74
N LEU A 101 -8.04 -19.32 7.86
CA LEU A 101 -7.04 -19.63 8.89
C LEU A 101 -7.58 -19.40 10.32
N LYS A 102 -8.39 -18.37 10.55
CA LYS A 102 -9.04 -18.16 11.86
C LYS A 102 -9.97 -19.32 12.22
N GLY A 103 -10.78 -19.79 11.27
CA GLY A 103 -11.70 -20.91 11.48
C GLY A 103 -11.00 -22.24 11.81
N LEU A 104 -9.72 -22.39 11.44
CA LEU A 104 -8.93 -23.58 11.78
C LEU A 104 -8.39 -23.57 13.21
N GLY A 105 -8.34 -22.41 13.88
CA GLY A 105 -7.86 -22.27 15.27
C GLY A 105 -8.98 -22.20 16.33
N GLU A 106 -10.23 -22.18 15.91
CA GLU A 106 -11.42 -22.11 16.80
C GLU A 106 -12.06 -23.48 17.08
N ASN A 107 -11.38 -24.58 16.74
CA ASN A 107 -11.76 -25.96 17.07
C ASN A 107 -10.72 -26.63 17.99
#